data_AF-A0A166S2X1-F1
#
_entry.id   AF-A0A166S2X1-F1
#
_cell.length_a   1.000
_cell.length_b   1.000
_cell.length_c   1.000
_cell.angle_alpha   90.00
_cell.angle_beta   90.00
_cell.angle_gamma   90.00
#
_symmetry.space_group_name_H-M   'P 1'
#
loop_
_entity.id
_entity.type
_entity.pdbx_description
1 polymer ?
#
loop_
_entity_poly.entity_id
_entity_poly.type
_entity_poly.pdbx_seq_one_letter_code
_entity_poly.pdbx_strand_id
1 'polypeptide(L)'
;MDKKQLLRKLPKMDELLNEEIVKLETGTTMKEIVMESLRQAVDNYRNLILKGKIENFTKEGILKSFRIIIEQKKQPNLKNVINATGVIIHTNLGRSILSDGALKNVIDAAHNYSNLEYDLEKGTRGSRYSHVEELIKRITGAEASLVVNNNAAAVVLVLNTLCSGKEAIVSRGQLVEIGGSFRIPEVMEFSGVNLVEVGTTNKTHLKDYENALSENTGAFLKVHTSNFKIIGFSEEVSLEELVKLSVKSRIPVVEDIGSGTLVDFSKYGFEYEPTVQESIDKGVDVVTFSGDKMLGGPQAGIIVGKKKYIDKMKENQLTRALRIDKMTLAALEGTLKYYLDESEAIKNIPTLHMILASEDEQKRRAFILKEKLENKNLNFKFTVEKDYSMVGGGSMPGQKIPTYVIKAESSSVSPEQVDKKFRKRGVPIIVRLAHNQVIMDLRTILDRDFDVLVDAFTEL
;
A
#
# COMPACT_ATOMS: atom_id res chain seq x y z
N MET A 1 12.61 50.98 12.32
CA MET A 1 11.42 51.39 13.12
C MET A 1 11.48 50.74 14.49
N ASP A 2 10.98 51.39 15.54
CA ASP A 2 10.85 50.75 16.87
C ASP A 2 9.87 49.55 16.80
N LYS A 3 10.16 48.45 17.50
CA LYS A 3 9.31 47.24 17.54
C LYS A 3 7.87 47.57 17.93
N LYS A 4 7.67 48.52 18.87
CA LYS A 4 6.32 48.97 19.27
C LYS A 4 5.59 49.68 18.14
N GLN A 5 6.29 50.42 17.29
CA GLN A 5 5.68 51.09 16.12
C GLN A 5 5.28 50.09 15.03
N LEU A 6 6.08 49.05 14.80
CA LEU A 6 5.76 47.99 13.84
C LEU A 6 4.54 47.16 14.27
N LEU A 7 4.44 46.82 15.56
CA LEU A 7 3.28 46.08 16.09
C LEU A 7 1.97 46.87 15.94
N ARG A 8 2.01 48.19 16.13
CA ARG A 8 0.84 49.07 15.94
C ARG A 8 0.40 49.19 14.49
N LYS A 9 1.29 48.92 13.52
CA LYS A 9 0.98 48.92 12.08
C LYS A 9 0.32 47.64 11.59
N LEU A 10 0.21 46.58 12.41
CA LEU A 10 -0.48 45.37 11.99
C LEU A 10 -1.96 45.69 11.72
N PRO A 11 -2.51 45.31 10.55
CA PRO A 11 -3.88 45.64 10.18
C PRO A 11 -4.86 44.95 11.13
N LYS A 12 -6.01 45.60 11.35
CA LYS A 12 -7.10 44.99 12.11
C LYS A 12 -7.77 43.89 11.28
N MET A 13 -8.39 42.92 11.95
CA MET A 13 -9.09 41.83 11.26
C MET A 13 -10.20 42.37 10.34
N ASP A 14 -10.98 43.36 10.79
CA ASP A 14 -12.05 43.97 9.99
C ASP A 14 -11.54 44.67 8.71
N GLU A 15 -10.31 45.18 8.73
CA GLU A 15 -9.66 45.76 7.56
C GLU A 15 -9.32 44.66 6.55
N LEU A 16 -8.70 43.57 7.00
CA LEU A 16 -8.36 42.42 6.15
C LEU A 16 -9.59 41.71 5.60
N LEU A 17 -10.68 41.62 6.37
CA LEU A 17 -11.94 41.01 5.91
C LEU A 17 -12.60 41.75 4.75
N ASN A 18 -12.26 43.03 4.57
CA ASN A 18 -12.80 43.83 3.48
C ASN A 18 -12.02 43.71 2.17
N GLU A 19 -10.84 43.09 2.21
CA GLU A 19 -10.00 42.84 1.04
C GLU A 19 -10.65 41.84 0.08
N GLU A 20 -10.54 42.10 -1.22
CA GLU A 20 -11.17 41.30 -2.27
C GLU A 20 -10.77 39.83 -2.19
N ILE A 21 -9.48 39.56 -1.97
CA ILE A 21 -8.95 38.20 -1.85
C ILE A 21 -9.56 37.43 -0.68
N VAL A 22 -9.93 38.11 0.40
CA VAL A 22 -10.53 37.49 1.59
C VAL A 22 -12.03 37.29 1.40
N LYS A 23 -12.69 38.23 0.74
CA LYS A 23 -14.12 38.12 0.36
C LYS A 23 -14.36 36.96 -0.58
N LEU A 24 -13.51 36.79 -1.60
CA LEU A 24 -13.57 35.66 -2.52
C LEU A 24 -13.49 34.33 -1.76
N GLU A 25 -12.53 34.20 -0.85
CA GLU A 25 -12.34 33.00 -0.03
C GLU A 25 -13.52 32.70 0.90
N THR A 26 -14.17 33.74 1.42
CA THR A 26 -15.37 33.59 2.26
C THR A 26 -16.57 33.04 1.47
N GLY A 27 -16.59 33.21 0.14
CA GLY A 27 -17.61 32.63 -0.74
C GLY A 27 -17.37 31.16 -1.10
N THR A 28 -16.11 30.71 -1.09
CA THR A 28 -15.72 29.36 -1.53
C THR A 28 -15.26 28.45 -0.40
N THR A 29 -15.10 28.96 0.82
CA THR A 29 -14.53 28.22 1.95
C THR A 29 -15.25 28.56 3.25
N MET A 30 -15.28 27.58 4.16
CA MET A 30 -15.90 27.75 5.47
C MET A 30 -15.29 28.95 6.20
N LYS A 31 -16.15 29.86 6.66
CA LYS A 31 -15.77 31.12 7.32
C LYS A 31 -14.75 30.94 8.44
N GLU A 32 -14.86 29.86 9.23
CA GLU A 32 -13.93 29.58 10.32
C GLU A 32 -12.49 29.38 9.81
N ILE A 33 -12.32 28.63 8.71
CA ILE A 33 -11.00 28.41 8.09
C ILE A 33 -10.41 29.72 7.59
N VAL A 34 -11.24 30.59 6.99
CA VAL A 34 -10.82 31.93 6.55
C VAL A 34 -10.34 32.77 7.74
N MET A 35 -11.14 32.84 8.81
CA MET A 35 -10.83 33.62 10.00
C MET A 35 -9.56 33.13 10.71
N GLU A 36 -9.41 31.82 10.90
CA GLU A 36 -8.20 31.24 11.47
C GLU A 36 -6.97 31.51 10.61
N SER A 37 -7.09 31.39 9.28
CA SER A 37 -5.98 31.62 8.35
C SER A 37 -5.50 33.07 8.39
N LEU A 38 -6.43 34.03 8.48
CA LEU A 38 -6.10 35.45 8.64
C LEU A 38 -5.42 35.74 9.98
N ARG A 39 -5.98 35.20 11.08
CA ARG A 39 -5.36 35.33 12.42
C ARG A 39 -3.93 34.78 12.40
N GLN A 40 -3.75 33.58 11.86
CA GLN A 40 -2.44 32.96 11.73
C GLN A 40 -1.48 33.78 10.85
N ALA A 41 -1.95 34.36 9.75
CA ALA A 41 -1.14 35.24 8.91
C ALA A 41 -0.65 36.47 9.67
N VAL A 42 -1.54 37.15 10.41
CA VAL A 42 -1.18 38.31 11.24
C VAL A 42 -0.25 37.90 12.38
N ASP A 43 -0.50 36.75 13.03
CA ASP A 43 0.31 36.23 14.13
C ASP A 43 1.72 35.86 13.68
N ASN A 44 1.89 35.32 12.47
CA ASN A 44 3.21 35.05 11.88
C ASN A 44 4.04 36.34 11.79
N TYR A 45 3.47 37.43 11.27
CA TYR A 45 4.15 38.72 11.20
C TYR A 45 4.38 39.32 12.59
N ARG A 46 3.42 39.20 13.52
CA ARG A 46 3.60 39.61 14.91
C ARG A 46 4.82 38.93 15.55
N ASN A 47 4.95 37.63 15.36
CA ASN A 47 6.07 36.84 15.88
C ASN A 47 7.42 37.23 15.24
N LEU A 48 7.45 37.53 13.94
CA LEU A 48 8.65 38.01 13.26
C LEU A 48 9.11 39.37 13.80
N ILE A 49 8.18 40.29 14.07
CA ILE A 49 8.47 41.62 14.67
C ILE A 49 9.04 41.45 16.08
N LEU A 50 8.40 40.64 16.93
CA LEU A 50 8.84 40.40 18.30
C LEU A 50 10.27 39.83 18.35
N LYS A 51 10.56 38.87 17.47
CA LYS A 51 11.89 38.26 17.31
C LYS A 51 12.92 39.17 16.62
N GLY A 52 12.52 40.36 16.16
CA GLY A 52 13.40 41.29 15.46
C GLY A 52 13.90 40.78 14.10
N LYS A 53 13.13 39.89 13.45
CA LYS A 53 13.50 39.28 12.16
C LYS A 53 13.07 40.10 10.95
N ILE A 54 12.21 41.09 11.14
CA ILE A 54 11.75 41.99 10.08
C ILE A 54 11.73 43.43 10.58
N GLU A 55 12.10 44.35 9.70
CA GLU A 55 12.15 45.80 9.99
C GLU A 55 10.99 46.56 9.35
N ASN A 56 10.28 45.93 8.41
CA ASN A 56 9.08 46.44 7.73
C ASN A 56 8.23 45.27 7.20
N PHE A 57 6.95 45.53 6.91
CA PHE A 57 6.05 44.63 6.21
C PHE A 57 4.98 45.43 5.45
N THR A 58 4.31 44.78 4.49
CA THR A 58 3.17 45.36 3.78
C THR A 58 1.90 44.56 4.06
N LYS A 59 0.74 45.21 3.92
CA LYS A 59 -0.56 44.53 3.98
C LYS A 59 -0.65 43.41 2.94
N GLU A 60 -0.16 43.67 1.72
CA GLU A 60 -0.05 42.67 0.65
C GLU A 60 0.79 41.45 1.06
N GLY A 61 1.89 41.66 1.81
CA GLY A 61 2.69 40.56 2.35
C GLY A 61 1.93 39.69 3.34
N ILE A 62 1.05 40.29 4.16
CA ILE A 62 0.14 39.56 5.07
C ILE A 62 -0.91 38.80 4.26
N LEU A 63 -1.51 39.43 3.23
CA LEU A 63 -2.49 38.78 2.35
C LEU A 63 -1.88 37.63 1.55
N LYS A 64 -0.62 37.74 1.11
CA LYS A 64 0.11 36.64 0.48
C LYS A 64 0.35 35.47 1.45
N SER A 65 0.70 35.78 2.70
CA SER A 65 0.83 34.78 3.77
C SER A 65 -0.51 34.10 4.06
N PHE A 66 -1.60 34.87 4.15
CA PHE A 66 -2.96 34.35 4.28
C PHE A 66 -3.32 33.39 3.14
N ARG A 67 -3.05 33.77 1.88
CA ARG A 67 -3.32 32.90 0.72
C ARG A 67 -2.57 31.57 0.80
N ILE A 68 -1.30 31.59 1.21
CA ILE A 68 -0.52 30.36 1.39
C ILE A 68 -1.13 29.48 2.49
N ILE A 69 -1.51 30.09 3.63
CA ILE A 69 -2.07 29.35 4.77
C ILE A 69 -3.43 28.75 4.43
N ILE A 70 -4.33 29.53 3.80
CA ILE A 70 -5.67 29.03 3.48
C ILE A 70 -5.63 27.94 2.43
N GLU A 71 -4.79 28.08 1.39
CA GLU A 71 -4.58 27.01 0.41
C GLU A 71 -4.04 25.75 1.08
N GLN A 72 -3.11 25.86 2.03
CA GLN A 72 -2.63 24.71 2.80
C GLN A 72 -3.73 24.05 3.64
N LYS A 73 -4.62 24.84 4.25
CA LYS A 73 -5.73 24.33 5.07
C LYS A 73 -6.87 23.71 4.26
N LYS A 74 -7.07 24.14 3.02
CA LYS A 74 -8.05 23.54 2.09
C LYS A 74 -7.61 22.16 1.60
N GLN A 75 -6.31 21.91 1.56
CA GLN A 75 -5.77 20.65 1.06
C GLN A 75 -6.01 19.53 2.07
N PRO A 76 -6.40 18.32 1.62
CA PRO A 76 -6.50 17.18 2.50
C PRO A 76 -5.12 16.80 3.05
N ASN A 77 -5.11 16.20 4.24
CA ASN A 77 -3.88 15.65 4.83
C ASN A 77 -3.38 14.45 4.02
N LEU A 78 -4.29 13.57 3.59
CA LEU A 78 -4.00 12.49 2.65
C LEU A 78 -4.03 13.07 1.23
N LYS A 79 -2.88 13.03 0.55
CA LYS A 79 -2.71 13.62 -0.78
C LYS A 79 -2.38 12.55 -1.80
N ASN A 80 -2.80 12.78 -3.03
CA ASN A 80 -2.22 12.07 -4.17
C ASN A 80 -0.73 12.42 -4.28
N VAL A 81 0.09 11.44 -4.66
CA VAL A 81 1.53 11.59 -4.83
C VAL A 81 1.97 10.90 -6.11
N ILE A 82 2.94 11.49 -6.81
CA ILE A 82 3.57 10.87 -7.98
C ILE A 82 4.76 10.04 -7.49
N ASN A 83 4.69 8.73 -7.70
CA ASN A 83 5.76 7.81 -7.38
C ASN A 83 6.76 7.72 -8.54
N ALA A 84 7.91 8.40 -8.44
CA ALA A 84 9.01 8.30 -9.39
C ALA A 84 10.16 7.43 -8.86
N THR A 85 9.91 6.61 -7.83
CA THR A 85 10.95 5.82 -7.17
C THR A 85 11.28 4.52 -7.89
N GLY A 86 10.35 3.96 -8.67
CA GLY A 86 10.52 2.64 -9.27
C GLY A 86 10.19 1.49 -8.31
N VAL A 87 9.71 1.77 -7.10
CA VAL A 87 9.20 0.77 -6.17
C VAL A 87 7.69 0.64 -6.38
N ILE A 88 7.25 -0.51 -6.90
CA ILE A 88 5.85 -0.74 -7.31
C ILE A 88 4.95 -0.85 -6.08
N ILE A 89 5.20 -1.86 -5.23
CA ILE A 89 4.50 -2.07 -3.95
C ILE A 89 5.22 -1.25 -2.88
N HIS A 90 4.96 0.06 -2.89
CA HIS A 90 5.60 1.00 -1.98
C HIS A 90 4.77 1.17 -0.70
N THR A 91 5.21 0.56 0.42
CA THR A 91 4.46 0.58 1.70
C THR A 91 4.12 1.99 2.16
N ASN A 92 5.05 2.95 2.08
CA ASN A 92 4.80 4.33 2.50
C ASN A 92 3.87 5.12 1.57
N LEU A 93 3.69 4.70 0.32
CA LEU A 93 2.88 5.40 -0.68
C LEU A 93 1.55 4.68 -0.98
N GLY A 94 1.15 3.73 -0.12
CA GLY A 94 -0.16 3.09 -0.21
C GLY A 94 -0.21 1.76 -0.96
N ARG A 95 0.95 1.13 -1.25
CA ARG A 95 1.05 -0.18 -1.93
C ARG A 95 0.41 -0.15 -3.33
N SER A 96 -0.59 -0.98 -3.59
CA SER A 96 -1.24 -1.14 -4.90
C SER A 96 -2.23 -0.03 -5.20
N ILE A 97 -2.23 0.43 -6.45
CA ILE A 97 -3.25 1.33 -6.96
C ILE A 97 -4.39 0.52 -7.60
N LEU A 98 -5.62 1.00 -7.44
CA LEU A 98 -6.80 0.31 -7.97
C LEU A 98 -6.95 0.51 -9.47
N SER A 99 -7.44 -0.52 -10.16
CA SER A 99 -7.84 -0.45 -11.56
C SER A 99 -9.10 0.41 -11.73
N ASP A 100 -9.34 0.90 -12.95
CA ASP A 100 -10.54 1.67 -13.26
C ASP A 100 -11.83 0.88 -12.99
N GLY A 101 -11.81 -0.43 -13.27
CA GLY A 101 -12.92 -1.34 -12.94
C GLY A 101 -13.20 -1.43 -11.44
N ALA A 102 -12.15 -1.53 -10.61
CA ALA A 102 -12.30 -1.52 -9.16
C ALA A 102 -12.78 -0.16 -8.64
N LEU A 103 -12.24 0.95 -9.15
CA LEU A 103 -12.67 2.31 -8.77
C LEU A 103 -14.13 2.57 -9.12
N LYS A 104 -14.57 2.15 -10.32
CA LYS A 104 -15.97 2.26 -10.72
C LYS A 104 -16.90 1.57 -9.71
N ASN A 105 -16.58 0.34 -9.32
CA ASN A 105 -17.38 -0.38 -8.32
C ASN A 105 -17.42 0.35 -6.96
N VAL A 106 -16.30 0.93 -6.52
CA VAL A 106 -16.25 1.72 -5.28
C VAL A 106 -17.17 2.92 -5.37
N ILE A 107 -17.09 3.69 -6.47
CA ILE A 107 -17.91 4.87 -6.70
C ILE A 107 -19.39 4.49 -6.69
N ASP A 108 -19.76 3.44 -7.44
CA ASP A 108 -21.15 2.96 -7.53
C ASP A 108 -21.68 2.50 -6.17
N ALA A 109 -20.88 1.73 -5.42
CA ALA A 109 -21.24 1.22 -4.10
C ALA A 109 -21.27 2.33 -3.03
N ALA A 110 -20.44 3.37 -3.14
CA ALA A 110 -20.37 4.47 -2.19
C ALA A 110 -21.49 5.50 -2.41
N HIS A 111 -21.83 5.81 -3.67
CA HIS A 111 -22.85 6.80 -4.02
C HIS A 111 -24.28 6.29 -3.84
N ASN A 112 -24.51 4.98 -3.87
CA ASN A 112 -25.86 4.40 -3.83
C ASN A 112 -26.07 3.47 -2.62
N TYR A 113 -27.35 3.21 -2.31
CA TYR A 113 -27.71 1.99 -1.58
C TYR A 113 -27.32 0.78 -2.41
N SER A 114 -27.01 -0.34 -1.75
CA SER A 114 -26.56 -1.57 -2.40
C SER A 114 -27.15 -2.79 -1.69
N ASN A 115 -27.12 -3.93 -2.37
CA ASN A 115 -27.48 -5.25 -1.85
C ASN A 115 -26.38 -5.85 -0.95
N LEU A 116 -25.60 -5.00 -0.25
CA LEU A 116 -24.43 -5.40 0.53
C LEU A 116 -24.71 -6.56 1.49
N GLU A 117 -25.84 -6.54 2.20
CA GLU A 117 -26.28 -7.62 3.08
C GLU A 117 -27.74 -8.02 2.77
N TYR A 118 -28.13 -7.96 1.50
CA TYR A 118 -29.49 -8.27 1.07
C TYR A 118 -29.46 -9.21 -0.14
N ASP A 119 -30.11 -10.36 0.01
CA ASP A 119 -30.28 -11.34 -1.06
C ASP A 119 -31.48 -10.90 -1.92
N LEU A 120 -31.22 -10.52 -3.18
CA LEU A 120 -32.23 -10.02 -4.11
C LEU A 120 -33.19 -11.12 -4.58
N GLU A 121 -32.75 -12.38 -4.62
CA GLU A 121 -33.60 -13.50 -5.04
C GLU A 121 -34.57 -13.89 -3.93
N LYS A 122 -34.09 -13.91 -2.68
CA LYS A 122 -34.90 -14.30 -1.51
C LYS A 122 -35.64 -13.14 -0.85
N GLY A 123 -35.26 -11.89 -1.13
CA GLY A 123 -35.83 -10.72 -0.48
C GLY A 123 -35.55 -10.63 1.03
N THR A 124 -34.40 -11.16 1.49
CA THR A 124 -34.06 -11.25 2.92
C THR A 124 -32.61 -10.87 3.18
N ARG A 125 -32.23 -10.78 4.47
CA ARG A 125 -30.85 -10.49 4.87
C ARG A 125 -29.91 -11.59 4.36
N GLY A 126 -28.88 -11.18 3.63
CA GLY A 126 -27.83 -12.05 3.09
C GLY A 126 -26.47 -11.83 3.76
N SER A 127 -25.50 -12.65 3.36
CA SER A 127 -24.09 -12.50 3.75
C SER A 127 -23.38 -11.59 2.78
N ARG A 128 -22.68 -10.55 3.26
CA ARG A 128 -21.86 -9.70 2.37
C ARG A 128 -20.73 -10.46 1.67
N TYR A 129 -20.28 -11.57 2.24
CA TYR A 129 -19.15 -12.33 1.70
C TYR A 129 -19.53 -13.07 0.42
N SER A 130 -20.83 -13.30 0.16
CA SER A 130 -21.28 -14.01 -1.05
C SER A 130 -20.91 -13.30 -2.35
N HIS A 131 -20.74 -11.97 -2.30
CA HIS A 131 -20.40 -11.15 -3.48
C HIS A 131 -19.02 -11.47 -4.07
N VAL A 132 -18.09 -12.01 -3.27
CA VAL A 132 -16.73 -12.35 -3.72
C VAL A 132 -16.37 -13.82 -3.53
N GLU A 133 -17.10 -14.56 -2.69
CA GLU A 133 -16.76 -15.94 -2.33
C GLU A 133 -16.63 -16.86 -3.55
N GLU A 134 -17.58 -16.79 -4.49
CA GLU A 134 -17.56 -17.64 -5.68
C GLU A 134 -16.43 -17.27 -6.65
N LEU A 135 -16.11 -15.98 -6.80
CA LEU A 135 -14.97 -15.53 -7.59
C LEU A 135 -13.66 -16.06 -7.00
N ILE A 136 -13.47 -15.90 -5.69
CA ILE A 136 -12.27 -16.36 -4.99
C ILE A 136 -12.14 -17.87 -5.14
N LYS A 137 -13.20 -18.66 -4.93
CA LYS A 137 -13.18 -20.11 -5.12
C LYS A 137 -12.77 -20.49 -6.55
N ARG A 138 -13.37 -19.85 -7.56
CA ARG A 138 -13.06 -20.12 -8.97
C ARG A 138 -11.61 -19.79 -9.33
N ILE A 139 -11.04 -18.73 -8.76
CA ILE A 139 -9.67 -18.29 -9.01
C ILE A 139 -8.64 -19.17 -8.27
N THR A 140 -8.96 -19.56 -7.04
CA THR A 140 -8.01 -20.23 -6.13
C THR A 140 -8.12 -21.75 -6.10
N GLY A 141 -9.24 -22.32 -6.56
CA GLY A 141 -9.53 -23.75 -6.42
C GLY A 141 -10.00 -24.16 -5.02
N ALA A 142 -10.07 -23.24 -4.05
CA ALA A 142 -10.46 -23.55 -2.68
C ALA A 142 -11.94 -23.93 -2.54
N GLU A 143 -12.27 -24.71 -1.49
CA GLU A 143 -13.65 -25.12 -1.21
C GLU A 143 -14.52 -23.95 -0.70
N ALA A 144 -13.93 -23.04 0.06
CA ALA A 144 -14.59 -21.86 0.61
C ALA A 144 -13.61 -20.71 0.82
N SER A 145 -14.16 -19.51 1.01
CA SER A 145 -13.35 -18.33 1.34
C SER A 145 -14.03 -17.39 2.33
N LEU A 146 -13.22 -16.54 2.94
CA LEU A 146 -13.63 -15.45 3.81
C LEU A 146 -12.70 -14.26 3.58
N VAL A 147 -13.23 -13.05 3.72
CA VAL A 147 -12.44 -11.82 3.59
C VAL A 147 -12.63 -10.95 4.83
N VAL A 148 -11.52 -10.51 5.40
CA VAL A 148 -11.43 -9.63 6.58
C VAL A 148 -10.63 -8.36 6.24
N ASN A 149 -10.50 -7.46 7.21
CA ASN A 149 -9.90 -6.13 7.05
C ASN A 149 -8.51 -6.12 6.38
N ASN A 150 -7.59 -6.98 6.82
CA ASN A 150 -6.24 -7.11 6.29
C ASN A 150 -5.66 -8.50 6.63
N ASN A 151 -4.50 -8.86 6.09
CA ASN A 151 -3.92 -10.18 6.34
C ASN A 151 -3.52 -10.41 7.80
N ALA A 152 -3.13 -9.36 8.53
CA ALA A 152 -2.87 -9.49 9.97
C ALA A 152 -4.12 -9.96 10.73
N ALA A 153 -5.28 -9.38 10.40
CA ALA A 153 -6.57 -9.81 10.91
C ALA A 153 -6.93 -11.24 10.45
N ALA A 154 -6.54 -11.63 9.24
CA ALA A 154 -6.74 -13.00 8.74
C ALA A 154 -5.98 -14.01 9.60
N VAL A 155 -4.68 -13.78 9.83
CA VAL A 155 -3.84 -14.63 10.68
C VAL A 155 -4.40 -14.71 12.10
N VAL A 156 -4.78 -13.57 12.71
CA VAL A 156 -5.41 -13.56 14.04
C VAL A 156 -6.68 -14.41 14.07
N LEU A 157 -7.57 -14.22 13.10
CA LEU A 157 -8.84 -14.94 13.04
C LEU A 157 -8.62 -16.45 12.88
N VAL A 158 -7.70 -16.85 12.00
CA VAL A 158 -7.38 -18.27 11.76
C VAL A 158 -6.81 -18.90 13.03
N LEU A 159 -5.78 -18.29 13.61
CA LEU A 159 -5.12 -18.79 14.81
C LEU A 159 -6.06 -18.84 16.01
N ASN A 160 -6.84 -17.79 16.25
CA ASN A 160 -7.82 -17.78 17.33
C ASN A 160 -8.90 -18.87 17.14
N THR A 161 -9.41 -19.04 15.92
CA THR A 161 -10.47 -20.02 15.64
C THR A 161 -9.98 -21.46 15.77
N LEU A 162 -8.75 -21.74 15.32
CA LEU A 162 -8.23 -23.11 15.26
C LEU A 162 -7.44 -23.51 16.51
N CYS A 163 -6.79 -22.55 17.17
CA CYS A 163 -5.73 -22.80 18.13
C CYS A 163 -5.88 -22.03 19.45
N SER A 164 -6.99 -21.34 19.73
CA SER A 164 -7.18 -20.69 21.05
C SER A 164 -7.08 -21.71 22.19
N GLY A 165 -6.18 -21.46 23.13
CA GLY A 165 -5.83 -22.37 24.24
C GLY A 165 -5.02 -23.60 23.82
N LYS A 166 -4.52 -23.65 22.58
CA LYS A 166 -3.76 -24.76 22.00
C LYS A 166 -2.40 -24.28 21.48
N GLU A 167 -1.57 -25.23 21.09
CA GLU A 167 -0.27 -24.97 20.49
C GLU A 167 -0.35 -24.78 18.98
N ALA A 168 0.45 -23.87 18.43
CA ALA A 168 0.74 -23.82 17.01
C ALA A 168 2.24 -23.93 16.78
N ILE A 169 2.63 -24.94 15.99
CA ILE A 169 4.02 -25.27 15.72
C ILE A 169 4.49 -24.52 14.48
N VAL A 170 5.59 -23.77 14.58
CA VAL A 170 6.15 -22.95 13.50
C VAL A 170 7.68 -22.99 13.51
N SER A 171 8.31 -22.89 12.33
CA SER A 171 9.77 -22.80 12.24
C SER A 171 10.26 -21.49 12.87
N ARG A 172 11.36 -21.55 13.63
CA ARG A 172 12.03 -20.36 14.17
C ARG A 172 12.45 -19.38 13.07
N GLY A 173 12.81 -19.87 11.89
CA GLY A 173 13.17 -19.04 10.73
C GLY A 173 12.00 -18.24 10.13
N GLN A 174 10.77 -18.57 10.51
CA GLN A 174 9.52 -17.99 10.00
C GLN A 174 8.86 -17.01 10.99
N LEU A 175 9.50 -16.72 12.13
CA LEU A 175 9.02 -15.73 13.10
C LEU A 175 9.35 -14.30 12.64
N VAL A 176 8.63 -13.84 11.61
CA VAL A 176 8.93 -12.62 10.88
C VAL A 176 8.36 -11.35 11.54
N GLU A 177 9.02 -10.22 11.30
CA GLU A 177 8.48 -8.87 11.52
C GLU A 177 8.20 -8.21 10.16
N ILE A 178 6.97 -7.75 9.95
CA ILE A 178 6.51 -7.10 8.71
C ILE A 178 6.03 -5.68 9.03
N GLY A 179 6.55 -4.70 8.28
CA GLY A 179 6.05 -3.32 8.33
C GLY A 179 6.25 -2.59 9.66
N GLY A 180 7.15 -3.07 10.54
CA GLY A 180 7.57 -2.41 11.77
C GLY A 180 6.68 -2.62 13.00
N SER A 181 5.51 -3.24 12.86
CA SER A 181 4.58 -3.47 13.99
C SER A 181 3.83 -4.79 13.95
N PHE A 182 3.93 -5.58 12.87
CA PHE A 182 3.34 -6.90 12.79
C PHE A 182 4.41 -7.95 13.03
N ARG A 183 4.32 -8.67 14.15
CA ARG A 183 5.26 -9.72 14.54
C ARG A 183 4.49 -11.00 14.79
N ILE A 184 4.88 -12.07 14.11
CA ILE A 184 4.21 -13.38 14.24
C ILE A 184 4.10 -13.82 15.71
N PRO A 185 5.15 -13.75 16.55
CA PRO A 185 5.04 -14.12 17.96
C PRO A 185 3.98 -13.34 18.73
N GLU A 186 3.97 -12.00 18.61
CA GLU A 186 3.02 -11.12 19.31
C GLU A 186 1.59 -11.36 18.82
N VAL A 187 1.41 -11.65 17.53
CA VAL A 187 0.12 -11.97 16.92
C VAL A 187 -0.41 -13.32 17.40
N MET A 188 0.46 -14.32 17.54
CA MET A 188 0.08 -15.64 18.07
C MET A 188 -0.35 -15.53 19.53
N GLU A 189 0.41 -14.82 20.35
CA GLU A 189 0.08 -14.56 21.75
C GLU A 189 -1.27 -13.83 21.87
N PHE A 190 -1.47 -12.75 21.10
CA PHE A 190 -2.73 -12.02 21.06
C PHE A 190 -3.93 -12.89 20.62
N SER A 191 -3.67 -13.88 19.76
CA SER A 191 -4.70 -14.80 19.28
C SER A 191 -5.08 -15.87 20.32
N GLY A 192 -4.41 -15.89 21.48
CA GLY A 192 -4.59 -16.88 22.54
C GLY A 192 -3.92 -18.23 22.23
N VAL A 193 -2.87 -18.21 21.41
CA VAL A 193 -2.17 -19.42 20.94
C VAL A 193 -0.84 -19.55 21.65
N ASN A 194 -0.52 -20.77 22.10
CA ASN A 194 0.79 -21.11 22.61
C ASN A 194 1.75 -21.33 21.43
N LEU A 195 2.71 -20.44 21.25
CA LEU A 195 3.75 -20.56 20.22
C LEU A 195 4.70 -21.72 20.57
N VAL A 196 4.83 -22.69 19.66
CA VAL A 196 5.84 -23.74 19.73
C VAL A 196 6.80 -23.57 18.55
N GLU A 197 7.94 -22.93 18.81
CA GLU A 197 8.98 -22.73 17.80
C GLU A 197 9.87 -23.97 17.65
N VAL A 198 10.16 -24.37 16.41
CA VAL A 198 10.97 -25.56 16.09
C VAL A 198 12.14 -25.24 15.17
N GLY A 199 13.15 -26.11 15.20
CA GLY A 199 14.38 -25.97 14.42
C GLY A 199 15.20 -24.74 14.82
N THR A 200 15.97 -24.23 13.87
CA THR A 200 16.84 -23.06 14.00
C THR A 200 16.47 -21.99 12.97
N THR A 201 17.07 -20.80 13.07
CA THR A 201 16.80 -19.68 12.16
C THR A 201 17.06 -20.04 10.70
N ASN A 202 18.16 -20.74 10.41
CA ASN A 202 18.56 -21.07 9.05
C ASN A 202 18.11 -22.48 8.62
N LYS A 203 18.01 -23.44 9.55
CA LYS A 203 17.66 -24.83 9.23
C LYS A 203 16.51 -25.34 10.09
N THR A 204 15.46 -25.81 9.44
CA THR A 204 14.38 -26.57 10.06
C THR A 204 14.14 -27.84 9.27
N HIS A 205 14.06 -28.98 9.97
CA HIS A 205 13.79 -30.28 9.37
C HIS A 205 12.42 -30.80 9.81
N LEU A 206 11.85 -31.74 9.04
CA LEU A 206 10.55 -32.33 9.36
C LEU A 206 10.50 -32.98 10.76
N LYS A 207 11.60 -33.61 11.20
CA LYS A 207 11.72 -34.20 12.54
C LYS A 207 11.50 -33.18 13.66
N ASP A 208 11.83 -31.91 13.43
CA ASP A 208 11.68 -30.87 14.45
C ASP A 208 10.19 -30.59 14.70
N TYR A 209 9.36 -30.66 13.65
CA TYR A 209 7.90 -30.62 13.77
C TYR A 209 7.34 -31.90 14.40
N GLU A 210 7.81 -33.09 14.00
CA GLU A 210 7.34 -34.36 14.56
C GLU A 210 7.61 -34.47 16.07
N ASN A 211 8.79 -34.04 16.53
CA ASN A 211 9.17 -34.09 17.94
C ASN A 211 8.41 -33.09 18.82
N ALA A 212 7.87 -32.02 18.23
CA ALA A 212 7.13 -30.99 18.94
C ALA A 212 5.63 -31.30 19.06
N LEU A 213 5.16 -32.40 18.46
CA LEU A 213 3.77 -32.81 18.54
C LEU A 213 3.36 -33.15 19.98
N SER A 214 2.18 -32.65 20.36
CA SER A 214 1.52 -32.96 21.61
C SER A 214 0.01 -33.14 21.40
N GLU A 215 -0.68 -33.60 22.44
CA GLU A 215 -2.14 -33.63 22.49
C GLU A 215 -2.79 -32.23 22.42
N ASN A 216 -2.01 -31.18 22.71
CA ASN A 216 -2.45 -29.78 22.67
C ASN A 216 -2.17 -29.11 21.31
N THR A 217 -1.54 -29.79 20.36
CA THR A 217 -1.25 -29.20 19.05
C THR A 217 -2.53 -28.92 18.25
N GLY A 218 -2.73 -27.64 17.92
CA GLY A 218 -3.89 -27.13 17.19
C GLY A 218 -3.66 -26.93 15.70
N ALA A 219 -2.44 -26.53 15.29
CA ALA A 219 -2.08 -26.35 13.88
C ALA A 219 -0.57 -26.42 13.64
N PHE A 220 -0.19 -26.75 12.41
CA PHE A 220 1.12 -26.39 11.85
C PHE A 220 0.98 -25.05 11.15
N LEU A 221 1.80 -24.07 11.54
CA LEU A 221 1.86 -22.77 10.89
C LEU A 221 3.12 -22.70 10.02
N LYS A 222 2.94 -22.35 8.75
CA LYS A 222 4.01 -22.00 7.81
C LYS A 222 3.83 -20.54 7.40
N VAL A 223 4.87 -19.73 7.56
CA VAL A 223 4.83 -18.30 7.18
C VAL A 223 5.87 -18.05 6.10
N HIS A 224 5.44 -17.46 4.98
CA HIS A 224 6.33 -17.11 3.88
C HIS A 224 7.19 -15.89 4.23
N THR A 225 8.47 -15.95 3.88
CA THR A 225 9.45 -14.89 4.15
C THR A 225 9.37 -13.77 3.09
N SER A 226 8.20 -13.13 2.99
CA SER A 226 7.87 -12.17 1.92
C SER A 226 8.65 -10.84 1.96
N ASN A 227 9.43 -10.56 3.01
CA ASN A 227 10.15 -9.29 3.17
C ASN A 227 11.66 -9.41 3.42
N PHE A 228 12.21 -10.62 3.50
CA PHE A 228 13.65 -10.85 3.56
C PHE A 228 13.99 -12.22 2.98
N LYS A 229 15.28 -12.49 2.73
CA LYS A 229 15.78 -13.81 2.35
C LYS A 229 16.96 -14.22 3.23
N ILE A 230 17.04 -15.50 3.56
CA ILE A 230 18.21 -16.10 4.20
C ILE A 230 19.10 -16.68 3.09
N ILE A 231 20.32 -16.15 2.95
CA ILE A 231 21.30 -16.61 1.97
C ILE A 231 22.40 -17.39 2.71
N GLY A 232 22.75 -18.58 2.22
CA GLY A 232 23.82 -19.43 2.78
C GLY A 232 23.32 -20.84 3.10
N PHE A 233 23.83 -21.43 4.20
CA PHE A 233 23.43 -22.76 4.65
C PHE A 233 22.04 -22.75 5.31
N SER A 234 20.99 -22.75 4.49
CA SER A 234 19.60 -22.83 4.93
C SER A 234 18.90 -24.12 4.49
N GLU A 235 17.87 -24.51 5.24
CA GLU A 235 17.00 -25.65 4.94
C GLU A 235 15.61 -25.36 5.51
N GLU A 236 14.58 -25.60 4.70
CA GLU A 236 13.18 -25.36 5.06
C GLU A 236 12.33 -26.59 4.72
N VAL A 237 11.40 -26.92 5.61
CA VAL A 237 10.43 -28.00 5.39
C VAL A 237 9.46 -27.59 4.29
N SER A 238 9.35 -28.45 3.27
CA SER A 238 8.43 -28.23 2.16
C SER A 238 6.96 -28.31 2.60
N LEU A 239 6.07 -27.69 1.82
CA LEU A 239 4.65 -27.69 2.12
C LEU A 239 4.07 -29.11 2.04
N GLU A 240 4.55 -29.89 1.08
CA GLU A 240 4.16 -31.28 0.83
C GLU A 240 4.54 -32.19 2.01
N GLU A 241 5.70 -31.96 2.63
CA GLU A 241 6.10 -32.68 3.85
C GLU A 241 5.20 -32.33 5.03
N LEU A 242 4.88 -31.04 5.23
CA LEU A 242 3.94 -30.62 6.28
C LEU A 242 2.53 -31.16 6.06
N VAL A 243 2.04 -31.19 4.82
CA VAL A 243 0.72 -31.77 4.50
C VAL A 243 0.71 -33.28 4.76
N LYS A 244 1.78 -34.01 4.41
CA LYS A 244 1.89 -35.44 4.75
C LYS A 244 1.85 -35.66 6.27
N LEU A 245 2.58 -34.84 7.03
CA LEU A 245 2.56 -34.90 8.49
C LEU A 245 1.16 -34.57 9.05
N SER A 246 0.50 -33.55 8.51
CA SER A 246 -0.87 -33.16 8.84
C SER A 246 -1.87 -34.30 8.66
N VAL A 247 -1.80 -35.05 7.56
CA VAL A 247 -2.67 -36.20 7.33
C VAL A 247 -2.41 -37.30 8.37
N LYS A 248 -1.14 -37.58 8.68
CA LYS A 248 -0.73 -38.59 9.67
C LYS A 248 -1.18 -38.22 11.09
N SER A 249 -1.08 -36.95 11.49
CA SER A 249 -1.37 -36.46 12.83
C SER A 249 -2.78 -35.89 13.02
N ARG A 250 -3.54 -35.69 11.93
CA ARG A 250 -4.86 -35.05 11.89
C ARG A 250 -4.87 -33.60 12.41
N ILE A 251 -3.77 -32.88 12.23
CA ILE A 251 -3.60 -31.48 12.62
C ILE A 251 -3.58 -30.61 11.36
N PRO A 252 -4.35 -29.50 11.28
CA PRO A 252 -4.40 -28.67 10.09
C PRO A 252 -3.08 -27.94 9.79
N VAL A 253 -2.79 -27.74 8.50
CA VAL A 253 -1.75 -26.81 8.03
C VAL A 253 -2.38 -25.45 7.71
N VAL A 254 -1.84 -24.41 8.34
CA VAL A 254 -2.13 -23.01 8.03
C VAL A 254 -0.90 -22.41 7.35
N GLU A 255 -1.09 -21.85 6.16
CA GLU A 255 -0.05 -21.12 5.45
C GLU A 255 -0.39 -19.63 5.36
N ASP A 256 0.50 -18.77 5.85
CA ASP A 256 0.47 -17.34 5.57
C ASP A 256 1.44 -17.02 4.43
N ILE A 257 0.90 -16.92 3.21
CA ILE A 257 1.68 -16.52 2.03
C ILE A 257 2.00 -15.02 2.12
N GLY A 258 1.08 -14.22 2.67
CA GLY A 258 1.23 -12.79 2.85
C GLY A 258 1.20 -11.97 1.56
N SER A 259 1.91 -12.35 0.50
CA SER A 259 2.10 -11.60 -0.75
C SER A 259 0.85 -11.55 -1.63
N GLY A 260 0.00 -12.58 -1.58
CA GLY A 260 -1.25 -12.65 -2.35
C GLY A 260 -1.04 -12.86 -3.84
N THR A 261 0.01 -13.61 -4.20
CA THR A 261 0.36 -13.92 -5.57
C THR A 261 -0.66 -14.90 -6.18
N LEU A 262 -1.33 -14.47 -7.25
CA LEU A 262 -2.27 -15.28 -8.03
C LEU A 262 -1.78 -15.57 -9.46
N VAL A 263 -0.81 -14.79 -9.95
CA VAL A 263 -0.12 -15.00 -11.23
C VAL A 263 1.23 -15.62 -10.93
N ASP A 264 1.54 -16.71 -11.61
CA ASP A 264 2.88 -17.29 -11.57
C ASP A 264 3.85 -16.43 -12.42
N PHE A 265 4.62 -15.59 -11.73
CA PHE A 265 5.59 -14.70 -12.36
C PHE A 265 6.81 -15.42 -12.94
N SER A 266 7.05 -16.68 -12.58
CA SER A 266 8.18 -17.45 -13.12
C SER A 266 8.02 -17.69 -14.63
N LYS A 267 6.77 -17.76 -15.12
CA LYS A 267 6.42 -17.77 -16.56
C LYS A 267 6.94 -16.56 -17.32
N TYR A 268 7.22 -15.47 -16.62
CA TYR A 268 7.66 -14.20 -17.16
C TYR A 268 9.13 -13.87 -16.79
N GLY A 269 9.88 -14.85 -16.30
CA GLY A 269 11.31 -14.71 -16.01
C GLY A 269 11.65 -14.10 -14.64
N PHE A 270 10.69 -14.06 -13.72
CA PHE A 270 10.92 -13.61 -12.35
C PHE A 270 11.34 -14.76 -11.44
N GLU A 271 11.89 -14.43 -10.26
CA GLU A 271 12.07 -15.42 -9.21
C GLU A 271 10.72 -16.02 -8.80
N TYR A 272 10.75 -17.31 -8.47
CA TYR A 272 9.57 -18.03 -8.01
C TYR A 272 9.05 -17.43 -6.69
N GLU A 273 7.73 -17.23 -6.64
CA GLU A 273 6.97 -16.77 -5.49
C GLU A 273 5.71 -17.65 -5.40
N PRO A 274 5.40 -18.24 -4.24
CA PRO A 274 4.31 -19.20 -4.11
C PRO A 274 2.97 -18.58 -4.48
N THR A 275 2.23 -19.26 -5.35
CA THR A 275 0.86 -18.86 -5.70
C THR A 275 -0.14 -19.46 -4.72
N VAL A 276 -1.25 -18.76 -4.50
CA VAL A 276 -2.34 -19.26 -3.64
C VAL A 276 -2.89 -20.58 -4.17
N GLN A 277 -3.03 -20.70 -5.50
CA GLN A 277 -3.51 -21.88 -6.19
C GLN A 277 -2.63 -23.09 -5.89
N GLU A 278 -1.31 -22.92 -6.02
CA GLU A 278 -0.35 -23.99 -5.77
C GLU A 278 -0.42 -24.51 -4.33
N SER A 279 -0.55 -23.62 -3.35
CA SER A 279 -0.71 -24.02 -1.94
C SER A 279 -1.99 -24.83 -1.71
N ILE A 280 -3.10 -24.44 -2.34
CA ILE A 280 -4.36 -25.18 -2.27
C ILE A 280 -4.25 -26.56 -2.93
N ASP A 281 -3.65 -26.63 -4.13
CA ASP A 281 -3.45 -27.87 -4.87
C ASP A 281 -2.55 -28.86 -4.11
N LYS A 282 -1.58 -28.36 -3.34
CA LYS A 282 -0.72 -29.16 -2.45
C LYS A 282 -1.44 -29.71 -1.21
N GLY A 283 -2.67 -29.28 -0.95
CA GLY A 283 -3.53 -29.83 0.10
C GLY A 283 -3.51 -29.09 1.44
N VAL A 284 -3.01 -27.84 1.46
CA VAL A 284 -3.08 -26.98 2.64
C VAL A 284 -4.52 -26.78 3.10
N ASP A 285 -4.73 -26.77 4.41
CA ASP A 285 -6.07 -26.66 4.98
C ASP A 285 -6.61 -25.23 4.93
N VAL A 286 -5.75 -24.24 5.20
CA VAL A 286 -6.08 -22.80 5.22
C VAL A 286 -4.88 -21.99 4.72
N VAL A 287 -5.12 -21.10 3.76
CA VAL A 287 -4.15 -20.14 3.23
C VAL A 287 -4.64 -18.72 3.50
N THR A 288 -3.74 -17.84 3.96
CA THR A 288 -4.02 -16.41 4.19
C THR A 288 -3.09 -15.53 3.37
N PHE A 289 -3.61 -14.42 2.85
CA PHE A 289 -2.83 -13.45 2.09
C PHE A 289 -3.45 -12.04 2.03
N SER A 290 -2.64 -11.06 1.65
CA SER A 290 -3.04 -9.66 1.48
C SER A 290 -3.65 -9.36 0.10
N GLY A 291 -4.68 -8.53 0.05
CA GLY A 291 -5.29 -8.05 -1.21
C GLY A 291 -4.56 -6.88 -1.89
N ASP A 292 -3.76 -6.10 -1.17
CA ASP A 292 -3.13 -4.86 -1.66
C ASP A 292 -1.64 -4.99 -2.03
N LYS A 293 -1.15 -6.22 -2.15
CA LYS A 293 0.22 -6.53 -2.55
C LYS A 293 0.25 -7.07 -3.99
N MET A 294 0.64 -8.33 -4.21
CA MET A 294 0.76 -8.90 -5.57
C MET A 294 -0.60 -9.10 -6.24
N LEU A 295 -1.69 -9.15 -5.47
CA LEU A 295 -3.06 -9.18 -5.98
C LEU A 295 -3.45 -7.85 -6.67
N GLY A 296 -2.81 -6.73 -6.33
CA GLY A 296 -3.09 -5.44 -6.97
C GLY A 296 -4.48 -4.86 -6.66
N GLY A 297 -5.11 -5.30 -5.58
CA GLY A 297 -6.44 -4.86 -5.15
C GLY A 297 -6.42 -3.91 -3.94
N PRO A 298 -7.56 -3.74 -3.26
CA PRO A 298 -7.63 -2.94 -2.03
C PRO A 298 -7.03 -3.71 -0.84
N GLN A 299 -6.83 -3.01 0.28
CA GLN A 299 -6.48 -3.67 1.54
C GLN A 299 -7.57 -4.69 1.89
N ALA A 300 -7.16 -5.94 2.07
CA ALA A 300 -7.99 -7.05 2.49
C ALA A 300 -7.11 -8.17 3.05
N GLY A 301 -7.65 -8.96 3.98
CA GLY A 301 -7.11 -10.25 4.37
C GLY A 301 -7.99 -11.33 3.79
N ILE A 302 -7.46 -12.11 2.86
CA ILE A 302 -8.22 -13.14 2.17
C ILE A 302 -7.81 -14.48 2.77
N ILE A 303 -8.81 -15.26 3.17
CA ILE A 303 -8.66 -16.59 3.75
C ILE A 303 -9.34 -17.57 2.80
N VAL A 304 -8.60 -18.57 2.34
CA VAL A 304 -9.11 -19.62 1.45
C VAL A 304 -8.72 -20.98 1.99
N GLY A 305 -9.50 -22.02 1.71
CA GLY A 305 -9.16 -23.38 2.11
C GLY A 305 -10.36 -24.29 2.23
N LYS A 306 -10.25 -25.28 3.11
CA LYS A 306 -11.30 -26.29 3.32
C LYS A 306 -12.51 -25.68 4.03
N LYS A 307 -13.70 -26.01 3.53
CA LYS A 307 -14.97 -25.44 3.97
C LYS A 307 -15.17 -25.57 5.49
N LYS A 308 -14.82 -26.73 6.04
CA LYS A 308 -14.97 -27.02 7.49
C LYS A 308 -14.22 -26.05 8.41
N TYR A 309 -13.12 -25.43 7.95
CA TYR A 309 -12.37 -24.45 8.74
C TYR A 309 -12.89 -23.04 8.51
N ILE A 310 -13.19 -22.70 7.25
CA ILE A 310 -13.74 -21.39 6.88
C ILE A 310 -15.11 -21.16 7.55
N ASP A 311 -15.97 -22.19 7.61
CA ASP A 311 -17.27 -22.10 8.29
C ASP A 311 -17.12 -21.76 9.79
N LYS A 312 -16.16 -22.40 10.47
CA LYS A 312 -15.86 -22.08 11.89
C LYS A 312 -15.41 -20.63 12.06
N MET A 313 -14.64 -20.11 11.12
CA MET A 313 -14.21 -18.70 11.14
C MET A 313 -15.40 -17.77 10.93
N LYS A 314 -16.33 -18.11 10.03
CA LYS A 314 -17.57 -17.34 9.82
C LYS A 314 -18.43 -17.25 11.09
N GLU A 315 -18.40 -18.26 11.95
CA GLU A 315 -19.10 -18.29 13.25
C GLU A 315 -18.35 -17.57 14.39
N ASN A 316 -17.04 -17.36 14.26
CA ASN A 316 -16.24 -16.68 15.27
C ASN A 316 -16.64 -15.20 15.39
N GLN A 317 -16.88 -14.73 16.62
CA GLN A 317 -17.26 -13.33 16.90
C GLN A 317 -16.21 -12.31 16.45
N LEU A 318 -14.92 -12.68 16.41
CA LEU A 318 -13.88 -11.80 15.86
C LEU A 318 -14.15 -11.43 14.40
N THR A 319 -14.78 -12.31 13.61
CA THR A 319 -15.15 -12.01 12.22
C THR A 319 -16.03 -10.78 12.11
N ARG A 320 -16.86 -10.49 13.12
CA ARG A 320 -17.70 -9.28 13.12
C ARG A 320 -16.88 -8.02 13.36
N ALA A 321 -15.84 -8.09 14.18
CA ALA A 321 -14.93 -6.98 14.47
C ALA A 321 -13.94 -6.73 13.33
N LEU A 322 -13.49 -7.80 12.67
CA LEU A 322 -12.51 -7.78 11.57
C LEU A 322 -13.16 -7.68 10.19
N ARG A 323 -14.46 -7.48 10.13
CA ARG A 323 -15.26 -7.52 8.91
C ARG A 323 -14.81 -6.47 7.90
N ILE A 324 -14.65 -6.88 6.64
CA ILE A 324 -14.36 -6.00 5.51
C ILE A 324 -15.49 -4.96 5.29
N ASP A 325 -15.12 -3.74 4.91
CA ASP A 325 -16.06 -2.66 4.64
C ASP A 325 -16.62 -2.71 3.20
N LYS A 326 -17.66 -1.92 2.94
CA LYS A 326 -18.40 -1.88 1.66
C LYS A 326 -17.49 -1.50 0.48
N MET A 327 -16.65 -0.48 0.65
CA MET A 327 -15.80 0.06 -0.41
C MET A 327 -14.71 -0.94 -0.77
N THR A 328 -14.03 -1.50 0.25
CA THR A 328 -13.02 -2.54 0.03
C THR A 328 -13.61 -3.79 -0.62
N LEU A 329 -14.83 -4.20 -0.25
CA LEU A 329 -15.50 -5.34 -0.88
C LEU A 329 -15.79 -5.08 -2.37
N ALA A 330 -16.31 -3.89 -2.69
CA ALA A 330 -16.63 -3.50 -4.07
C ALA A 330 -15.37 -3.41 -4.96
N ALA A 331 -14.30 -2.81 -4.43
CA ALA A 331 -12.99 -2.76 -5.09
C ALA A 331 -12.43 -4.17 -5.32
N LEU A 332 -12.54 -5.05 -4.31
CA LEU A 332 -12.03 -6.40 -4.39
C LEU A 332 -12.78 -7.21 -5.45
N GLU A 333 -14.11 -7.12 -5.51
CA GLU A 333 -14.91 -7.77 -6.55
C GLU A 333 -14.50 -7.30 -7.96
N GLY A 334 -14.33 -5.98 -8.14
CA GLY A 334 -13.89 -5.41 -9.43
C GLY A 334 -12.49 -5.86 -9.84
N THR A 335 -11.60 -6.05 -8.85
CA THR A 335 -10.25 -6.56 -9.09
C THR A 335 -10.27 -8.05 -9.44
N LEU A 336 -10.99 -8.87 -8.67
CA LEU A 336 -11.07 -10.32 -8.86
C LEU A 336 -11.71 -10.72 -10.19
N LYS A 337 -12.63 -9.90 -10.73
CA LYS A 337 -13.21 -10.16 -12.06
C LYS A 337 -12.16 -10.23 -13.16
N TYR A 338 -11.10 -9.43 -13.09
CA TYR A 338 -10.01 -9.51 -14.07
C TYR A 338 -9.23 -10.82 -13.97
N TYR A 339 -9.06 -11.37 -12.76
CA TYR A 339 -8.35 -12.64 -12.54
C TYR A 339 -9.05 -13.87 -13.13
N LEU A 340 -10.25 -13.75 -13.68
CA LEU A 340 -10.87 -14.81 -14.47
C LEU A 340 -10.14 -15.05 -15.80
N ASP A 341 -9.33 -14.10 -16.26
CA ASP A 341 -8.44 -14.21 -17.41
C ASP A 341 -7.08 -13.57 -17.07
N GLU A 342 -6.01 -14.36 -17.10
CA GLU A 342 -4.66 -13.90 -16.70
C GLU A 342 -4.19 -12.70 -17.54
N SER A 343 -4.52 -12.66 -18.85
CA SER A 343 -4.11 -11.56 -19.73
C SER A 343 -4.85 -10.26 -19.42
N GLU A 344 -6.14 -10.34 -19.07
CA GLU A 344 -6.93 -9.19 -18.63
C GLU A 344 -6.48 -8.71 -17.24
N ALA A 345 -6.12 -9.61 -16.33
CA ALA A 345 -5.53 -9.24 -15.05
C ALA A 345 -4.24 -8.44 -15.24
N ILE A 346 -3.30 -8.96 -16.03
CA ILE A 346 -2.00 -8.31 -16.27
C ILE A 346 -2.16 -6.94 -16.93
N LYS A 347 -3.12 -6.81 -17.85
CA LYS A 347 -3.36 -5.56 -18.58
C LYS A 347 -4.03 -4.49 -17.71
N ASN A 348 -5.04 -4.86 -16.93
CA ASN A 348 -5.92 -3.87 -16.28
C ASN A 348 -5.61 -3.63 -14.80
N ILE A 349 -4.93 -4.56 -14.12
CA ILE A 349 -4.51 -4.38 -12.73
C ILE A 349 -3.17 -3.65 -12.72
N PRO A 350 -3.09 -2.40 -12.25
CA PRO A 350 -1.90 -1.58 -12.46
C PRO A 350 -0.64 -2.15 -11.81
N THR A 351 -0.75 -2.79 -10.64
CA THR A 351 0.39 -3.46 -10.00
C THR A 351 0.98 -4.55 -10.89
N LEU A 352 0.14 -5.40 -11.49
CA LEU A 352 0.59 -6.46 -12.40
C LEU A 352 1.18 -5.88 -13.68
N HIS A 353 0.49 -4.89 -14.26
CA HIS A 353 0.96 -4.21 -15.46
C HIS A 353 2.34 -3.58 -15.25
N MET A 354 2.54 -2.86 -14.14
CA MET A 354 3.84 -2.27 -13.81
C MET A 354 4.93 -3.34 -13.69
N ILE A 355 4.66 -4.44 -12.97
CA ILE A 355 5.63 -5.52 -12.79
C ILE A 355 6.04 -6.12 -14.15
N LEU A 356 5.08 -6.39 -15.02
CA LEU A 356 5.30 -7.14 -16.27
C LEU A 356 5.55 -6.27 -17.51
N ALA A 357 5.43 -4.94 -17.42
CA ALA A 357 5.70 -4.04 -18.53
C ALA A 357 7.15 -4.21 -19.04
N SER A 358 7.33 -4.18 -20.36
CA SER A 358 8.62 -4.46 -20.98
C SER A 358 9.65 -3.34 -20.73
N GLU A 359 10.95 -3.67 -20.82
CA GLU A 359 12.03 -2.67 -20.76
C GLU A 359 11.89 -1.64 -21.91
N ASP A 360 11.51 -2.08 -23.11
CA ASP A 360 11.30 -1.23 -24.28
C ASP A 360 10.15 -0.24 -24.11
N GLU A 361 9.09 -0.66 -23.42
CA GLU A 361 8.00 0.24 -23.05
C GLU A 361 8.49 1.37 -22.13
N GLN A 362 9.27 1.04 -21.09
CA GLN A 362 9.84 2.05 -20.19
C GLN A 362 10.80 2.98 -20.95
N LYS A 363 11.60 2.44 -21.87
CA LYS A 363 12.48 3.23 -22.75
C LYS A 363 11.71 4.26 -23.55
N ARG A 364 10.67 3.82 -24.26
CA ARG A 364 9.82 4.69 -25.10
C ARG A 364 9.20 5.81 -24.26
N ARG A 365 8.64 5.46 -23.10
CA ARG A 365 8.02 6.41 -22.16
C ARG A 365 9.05 7.41 -21.61
N ALA A 366 10.27 6.97 -21.31
CA ALA A 366 11.35 7.84 -20.85
C ALA A 366 11.75 8.88 -21.90
N PHE A 367 11.86 8.49 -23.18
CA PHE A 367 12.15 9.45 -24.25
C PHE A 367 11.03 10.47 -24.47
N ILE A 368 9.76 10.07 -24.37
CA ILE A 368 8.63 11.00 -24.47
C ILE A 368 8.67 12.05 -23.35
N LEU A 369 8.90 11.62 -22.10
CA LEU A 369 9.00 12.57 -20.98
C LEU A 369 10.26 13.46 -21.11
N LYS A 370 11.39 12.91 -21.56
CA LYS A 370 12.61 13.68 -21.81
C LYS A 370 12.38 14.80 -22.83
N GLU A 371 11.73 14.50 -23.95
CA GLU A 371 11.41 15.49 -24.98
C GLU A 371 10.54 16.62 -24.41
N LYS A 372 9.50 16.28 -23.63
CA LYS A 372 8.65 17.28 -22.97
C LYS A 372 9.44 18.19 -22.01
N LEU A 373 10.40 17.63 -21.27
CA LEU A 373 11.27 18.37 -20.35
C LEU A 373 12.25 19.29 -21.09
N GLU A 374 12.90 18.79 -22.14
CA GLU A 374 13.87 19.56 -22.94
C GLU A 374 13.22 20.72 -23.68
N ASN A 375 11.96 20.57 -24.12
CA ASN A 375 11.19 21.64 -24.78
C ASN A 375 10.92 22.86 -23.88
N LYS A 376 11.13 22.76 -22.56
CA LYS A 376 10.95 23.89 -21.61
C LYS A 376 12.21 24.75 -21.41
N ASN A 377 13.34 24.44 -22.06
CA ASN A 377 14.60 25.19 -21.95
C ASN A 377 15.05 25.42 -20.49
N LEU A 378 14.94 24.38 -19.67
CA LEU A 378 15.26 24.43 -18.24
C LEU A 378 16.77 24.38 -18.02
N ASN A 379 17.26 24.90 -16.90
CA ASN A 379 18.67 24.76 -16.51
C ASN A 379 18.97 23.37 -15.91
N PHE A 380 18.54 22.33 -16.63
CA PHE A 380 18.71 20.93 -16.28
C PHE A 380 19.17 20.14 -17.50
N LYS A 381 20.11 19.23 -17.28
CA LYS A 381 20.46 18.18 -18.24
C LYS A 381 19.65 16.93 -17.89
N PHE A 382 18.93 16.39 -18.87
CA PHE A 382 18.16 15.16 -18.73
C PHE A 382 18.81 14.03 -19.53
N THR A 383 19.13 12.90 -18.89
CA THR A 383 19.64 11.70 -19.57
C THR A 383 18.72 10.50 -19.32
N VAL A 384 18.53 9.69 -20.36
CA VAL A 384 17.79 8.42 -20.27
C VAL A 384 18.81 7.30 -20.12
N GLU A 385 18.73 6.54 -19.03
CA GLU A 385 19.69 5.50 -18.71
C GLU A 385 19.00 4.22 -18.25
N LYS A 386 19.68 3.08 -18.43
CA LYS A 386 19.24 1.81 -17.86
C LYS A 386 19.44 1.81 -16.35
N ASP A 387 18.50 1.22 -15.63
CA ASP A 387 18.58 1.00 -14.18
C ASP A 387 17.69 -0.20 -13.81
N TYR A 388 17.41 -0.39 -12.52
CA TYR A 388 16.48 -1.38 -12.01
C TYR A 388 15.39 -0.76 -11.14
N SER A 389 14.15 -1.14 -11.42
CA SER A 389 13.00 -0.99 -10.52
C SER A 389 12.95 -2.13 -9.50
N MET A 390 12.15 -1.96 -8.46
CA MET A 390 11.91 -2.97 -7.43
C MET A 390 10.42 -3.32 -7.36
N VAL A 391 10.09 -4.61 -7.22
CA VAL A 391 8.71 -5.02 -6.93
C VAL A 391 8.24 -4.39 -5.61
N GLY A 392 9.08 -4.46 -4.56
CA GLY A 392 8.81 -3.91 -3.24
C GLY A 392 9.07 -4.93 -2.14
N GLY A 393 9.38 -4.46 -0.93
CA GLY A 393 9.80 -5.32 0.17
C GLY A 393 8.68 -6.11 0.86
N GLY A 394 7.44 -6.09 0.34
CA GLY A 394 6.31 -6.80 0.97
C GLY A 394 5.93 -8.14 0.33
N SER A 395 6.60 -8.51 -0.77
CA SER A 395 6.32 -9.71 -1.57
C SER A 395 7.59 -10.39 -2.06
N MET A 396 8.33 -9.78 -3.00
CA MET A 396 9.53 -10.35 -3.62
C MET A 396 10.79 -9.54 -3.21
N PRO A 397 11.36 -9.81 -2.02
CA PRO A 397 12.46 -9.03 -1.50
C PRO A 397 13.71 -9.20 -2.36
N GLY A 398 14.23 -8.10 -2.90
CA GLY A 398 15.44 -8.08 -3.72
C GLY A 398 15.22 -8.28 -5.22
N GLN A 399 13.99 -8.59 -5.68
CA GLN A 399 13.70 -8.76 -7.10
C GLN A 399 13.88 -7.43 -7.85
N LYS A 400 14.88 -7.41 -8.73
CA LYS A 400 15.17 -6.30 -9.64
C LYS A 400 14.44 -6.50 -10.97
N ILE A 401 13.92 -5.41 -11.53
CA ILE A 401 13.29 -5.40 -12.85
C ILE A 401 14.04 -4.38 -13.72
N PRO A 402 14.64 -4.79 -14.85
CA PRO A 402 15.25 -3.83 -15.78
C PRO A 402 14.28 -2.71 -16.16
N THR A 403 14.76 -1.47 -16.14
CA THR A 403 13.94 -0.28 -16.45
C THR A 403 14.78 0.80 -17.14
N TYR A 404 14.11 1.84 -17.62
CA TYR A 404 14.75 3.10 -17.99
C TYR A 404 14.31 4.20 -17.06
N VAL A 405 15.26 5.04 -16.69
CA VAL A 405 15.07 6.18 -15.79
C VAL A 405 15.47 7.46 -16.51
N ILE A 406 14.88 8.58 -16.10
CA ILE A 406 15.41 9.91 -16.42
C ILE A 406 16.23 10.39 -15.23
N LYS A 407 17.50 10.69 -15.49
CA LYS A 407 18.36 11.39 -14.54
C LYS A 407 18.37 12.88 -14.88
N ALA A 408 18.12 13.71 -13.87
CA ALA A 408 18.15 15.16 -13.99
C ALA A 408 19.29 15.75 -13.15
N GLU A 409 20.05 16.63 -13.76
CA GLU A 409 21.20 17.29 -13.15
C GLU A 409 21.19 18.79 -13.47
N SER A 410 21.50 19.63 -12.48
CA SER A 410 21.64 21.08 -12.66
C SER A 410 22.90 21.58 -11.97
N SER A 411 23.59 22.53 -12.58
CA SER A 411 24.69 23.25 -11.92
C SER A 411 24.20 24.25 -10.88
N SER A 412 22.90 24.61 -10.90
CA SER A 412 22.32 25.69 -10.10
C SER A 412 21.43 25.23 -8.95
N VAL A 413 20.87 24.00 -9.03
CA VAL A 413 19.94 23.45 -8.04
C VAL A 413 20.41 22.07 -7.62
N SER A 414 20.62 21.86 -6.32
CA SER A 414 21.05 20.55 -5.82
C SER A 414 19.90 19.53 -5.84
N PRO A 415 20.17 18.22 -5.98
CA PRO A 415 19.14 17.19 -5.95
C PRO A 415 18.27 17.22 -4.68
N GLU A 416 18.85 17.56 -3.52
CA GLU A 416 18.13 17.69 -2.25
C GLU A 416 17.17 18.88 -2.25
N GLN A 417 17.54 19.97 -2.94
CA GLN A 417 16.64 21.10 -3.15
C GLN A 417 15.48 20.72 -4.06
N VAL A 418 15.74 19.94 -5.12
CA VAL A 418 14.69 19.40 -5.99
C VAL A 418 13.73 18.51 -5.19
N ASP A 419 14.23 17.50 -4.46
CA ASP A 419 13.40 16.63 -3.60
C ASP A 419 12.53 17.44 -2.63
N LYS A 420 13.15 18.40 -1.92
CA LYS A 420 12.45 19.22 -0.94
C LYS A 420 11.37 20.10 -1.57
N LYS A 421 11.61 20.64 -2.78
CA LYS A 421 10.60 21.42 -3.52
C LYS A 421 9.49 20.51 -4.05
N PHE A 422 9.85 19.36 -4.62
CA PHE A 422 8.92 18.37 -5.14
C PHE A 422 7.96 17.85 -4.07
N ARG A 423 8.46 17.52 -2.87
CA ARG A 423 7.60 17.08 -1.75
C ARG A 423 6.66 18.16 -1.20
N LYS A 424 6.91 19.44 -1.51
CA LYS A 424 6.10 20.58 -1.06
C LYS A 424 5.07 21.06 -2.08
N ARG A 425 5.03 20.47 -3.28
CA ARG A 425 4.05 20.80 -4.32
C ARG A 425 2.63 20.44 -3.89
N GLY A 426 1.64 20.99 -4.61
CA GLY A 426 0.23 20.60 -4.45
C GLY A 426 0.01 19.11 -4.68
N VAL A 427 0.67 18.56 -5.71
CA VAL A 427 0.85 17.12 -5.93
C VAL A 427 2.33 16.79 -5.69
N PRO A 428 2.69 16.23 -4.52
CA PRO A 428 4.06 15.85 -4.23
C PRO A 428 4.61 14.82 -5.21
N ILE A 429 5.88 14.95 -5.56
CA ILE A 429 6.62 13.97 -6.38
C ILE A 429 7.71 13.35 -5.51
N ILE A 430 7.79 12.03 -5.48
CA ILE A 430 8.77 11.28 -4.70
C ILE A 430 9.79 10.65 -5.67
N VAL A 431 11.04 11.08 -5.58
CA VAL A 431 12.14 10.70 -6.49
C VAL A 431 13.22 9.90 -5.75
N ARG A 432 14.11 9.24 -6.50
CA ARG A 432 15.36 8.71 -5.95
C ARG A 432 16.48 9.76 -6.08
N LEU A 433 17.35 9.82 -5.08
CA LEU A 433 18.57 10.63 -5.12
C LEU A 433 19.78 9.70 -5.09
N ALA A 434 20.66 9.80 -6.08
CA ALA A 434 21.92 9.07 -6.10
C ALA A 434 22.96 9.80 -6.96
N HIS A 435 24.25 9.69 -6.60
CA HIS A 435 25.36 10.27 -7.36
C HIS A 435 25.18 11.75 -7.75
N ASN A 436 24.63 12.56 -6.83
CA ASN A 436 24.30 13.97 -7.06
C ASN A 436 23.32 14.22 -8.22
N GLN A 437 22.40 13.28 -8.47
CA GLN A 437 21.36 13.38 -9.49
C GLN A 437 19.99 13.03 -8.93
N VAL A 438 18.95 13.62 -9.53
CA VAL A 438 17.56 13.23 -9.31
C VAL A 438 17.23 12.14 -10.31
N ILE A 439 16.75 10.99 -9.82
CA ILE A 439 16.42 9.82 -10.65
C ILE A 439 14.91 9.61 -10.60
N MET A 440 14.30 9.58 -11.78
CA MET A 440 12.88 9.35 -11.99
C MET A 440 12.68 8.06 -12.78
N ASP A 441 12.12 7.04 -12.13
CA ASP A 441 11.84 5.76 -12.76
C ASP A 441 10.44 5.74 -13.39
N LEU A 442 10.39 5.48 -14.69
CA LEU A 442 9.16 5.52 -15.48
C LEU A 442 8.22 4.37 -15.13
N ARG A 443 8.73 3.30 -14.53
CA ARG A 443 7.94 2.13 -14.10
C ARG A 443 6.72 2.51 -13.27
N THR A 444 6.86 3.49 -12.37
CA THR A 444 5.82 3.87 -11.41
C THR A 444 5.25 5.27 -11.65
N ILE A 445 5.80 6.03 -12.60
CA ILE A 445 5.19 7.27 -13.08
C ILE A 445 4.06 6.88 -14.03
N LEU A 446 2.88 7.48 -13.92
CA LEU A 446 1.79 7.24 -14.86
C LEU A 446 1.86 8.27 -16.00
N ASP A 447 1.41 7.90 -17.19
CA ASP A 447 1.47 8.79 -18.37
C ASP A 447 0.70 10.11 -18.13
N ARG A 448 -0.41 10.04 -17.37
CA ARG A 448 -1.19 11.22 -16.95
C ARG A 448 -0.43 12.20 -16.06
N ASP A 449 0.67 11.78 -15.45
CA ASP A 449 1.46 12.60 -14.51
C ASP A 449 2.63 13.33 -15.21
N PHE A 450 2.85 13.09 -16.51
CA PHE A 450 4.00 13.66 -17.24
C PHE A 450 3.97 15.19 -17.24
N ASP A 451 2.81 15.81 -17.47
CA ASP A 451 2.72 17.27 -17.51
C ASP A 451 2.92 17.88 -16.11
N VAL A 452 2.46 17.21 -15.05
CA VAL A 452 2.71 17.62 -13.66
C VAL A 452 4.20 17.59 -13.32
N LEU A 453 4.94 16.58 -13.82
CA LEU A 453 6.39 16.49 -13.68
C LEU A 453 7.11 17.63 -14.44
N VAL A 454 6.70 17.91 -15.67
CA VAL A 454 7.28 18.99 -16.48
C VAL A 454 7.08 20.36 -15.84
N ASP A 455 5.86 20.62 -15.34
CA ASP A 455 5.56 21.83 -14.59
C ASP A 455 6.39 21.91 -13.30
N ALA A 456 6.62 20.77 -12.64
CA ALA A 456 7.44 20.72 -11.45
C ALA A 456 8.87 21.18 -11.66
N PHE A 457 9.51 20.81 -12.78
CA PHE A 457 10.85 21.30 -13.10
C PHE A 457 10.87 22.76 -13.56
N THR A 458 9.78 23.26 -14.15
CA THR A 458 9.69 24.67 -14.59
C THR A 458 9.66 25.64 -13.41
N GLU A 459 9.25 25.19 -12.23
CA GLU A 459 9.19 25.99 -11.00
C GLU A 459 10.46 25.90 -10.13
N LEU A 460 11.52 25.21 -10.60
CA LEU A 460 12.75 24.99 -9.83
C LEU A 460 13.75 26.13 -9.86
#